data_AF-A0A0B1Q9X7-F1
#
_entry.id   AF-A0A0B1Q9X7-F1
#
_cell.length_a   1.000
_cell.length_b   1.000
_cell.length_c   1.000
_cell.angle_alpha   90.00
_cell.angle_beta   90.00
_cell.angle_gamma   90.00
#
_symmetry.space_group_name_H-M   'P 1'
#
loop_
_entity.id
_entity.type
_entity.pdbx_description
1 polymer ?
#
loop_
_entity_poly.entity_id
_entity_poly.type
_entity_poly.pdbx_seq_one_letter_code
_entity_poly.pdbx_strand_id
1 'polypeptide(L)' 'MSEAREPSEIDYRVGSHFSDPAEVVDDRNLSHGEKQALLEDWRFRLDARIARAGTSDVVRRRHASLDKALDRLDATRH' A
#
# COMPACT_ATOMS: atom_id res chain seq x y z
N MET A 1 11.41 27.53 13.85
CA MET A 1 11.34 26.78 12.58
C MET A 1 10.15 25.85 12.70
N SER A 2 9.06 26.13 11.99
CA SER A 2 7.90 25.24 11.97
C SER A 2 8.30 24.03 11.11
N GLU A 3 8.68 22.93 11.76
CA GLU A 3 8.66 21.63 11.09
C GLU A 3 7.21 21.41 10.66
N ALA A 4 6.91 21.71 9.40
CA ALA A 4 5.75 21.16 8.74
C ALA A 4 5.97 19.65 8.78
N ARG A 5 5.48 19.01 9.86
CA ARG A 5 5.26 17.58 9.90
C ARG A 5 4.43 17.31 8.66
N GLU A 6 5.06 16.77 7.62
CA GLU A 6 4.31 16.14 6.55
C GLU A 6 3.36 15.20 7.29
N PRO A 7 2.04 15.41 7.22
CA PRO A 7 1.15 14.50 7.90
C PRO A 7 1.52 13.13 7.34
N SER A 8 1.82 12.19 8.24
CA SER A 8 2.04 10.78 7.92
C SER A 8 0.71 10.16 7.47
N GLU A 9 0.05 10.82 6.51
CA GLU A 9 -1.37 10.74 6.18
C GLU A 9 -1.69 9.54 5.30
N ILE A 10 -0.66 8.78 4.92
CA ILE A 10 -0.82 7.55 4.18
C ILE A 10 -0.55 6.45 5.18
N ASP A 11 -1.63 5.92 5.73
CA ASP A 11 -1.59 4.80 6.65
C ASP A 11 -2.22 3.59 5.96
N TYR A 12 -1.43 2.53 5.78
CA TYR A 12 -1.94 1.26 5.26
C TYR A 12 -2.84 0.53 6.27
N ARG A 13 -2.79 0.95 7.54
CA ARG A 13 -3.61 0.39 8.62
C ARG A 13 -5.09 0.77 8.53
N VAL A 14 -5.50 1.69 7.66
CA VAL A 14 -6.93 2.07 7.59
C VAL A 14 -7.74 0.85 7.12
N GLY A 15 -8.41 0.17 8.05
CA GLY A 15 -9.16 -1.05 7.79
C GLY A 15 -8.33 -2.34 7.74
N SER A 16 -7.06 -2.31 8.17
CA SER A 16 -6.16 -3.47 8.21
C SER A 16 -5.15 -3.36 9.36
N HIS A 17 -4.58 -4.48 9.81
CA HIS A 17 -3.51 -4.46 10.82
C HIS A 17 -2.11 -4.32 10.21
N PHE A 18 -2.00 -4.45 8.88
CA PHE A 18 -0.73 -4.35 8.17
C PHE A 18 -0.30 -2.90 7.96
N SER A 19 1.01 -2.68 7.99
CA SER A 19 1.62 -1.36 7.79
C SER A 19 2.54 -1.30 6.57
N ASP A 20 2.81 -2.44 5.93
CA ASP A 20 3.60 -2.56 4.70
C ASP A 20 2.95 -3.59 3.74
N PRO A 21 2.86 -3.28 2.43
CA PRO A 21 2.41 -4.25 1.42
C PRO A 21 3.14 -5.60 1.45
N ALA A 22 4.43 -5.60 1.81
CA ALA A 22 5.21 -6.84 1.91
C ALA A 22 4.68 -7.76 3.03
N GLU A 23 4.21 -7.20 4.15
CA GLU A 23 3.63 -7.97 5.26
C GLU A 23 2.37 -8.74 4.81
N VAL A 24 1.55 -8.13 3.94
CA VAL A 24 0.37 -8.78 3.37
C VAL A 24 0.77 -9.98 2.50
N VAL A 25 1.80 -9.81 1.66
CA VAL A 25 2.30 -10.88 0.79
C VAL A 25 2.88 -12.03 1.60
N ASP A 26 3.60 -11.72 2.67
CA ASP A 26 4.27 -12.69 3.53
C ASP A 26 3.36 -13.39 4.55
N ASP A 27 2.15 -12.85 4.79
CA ASP A 27 1.20 -13.45 5.72
C ASP A 27 0.75 -14.84 5.26
N ARG A 28 0.77 -15.82 6.17
CA ARG A 28 0.44 -17.22 5.85
C ARG A 28 -1.02 -17.57 6.11
N ASN A 29 -1.75 -16.68 6.79
CA ASN A 29 -3.14 -16.89 7.16
C ASN A 29 -4.09 -16.35 6.09
N LEU A 30 -3.64 -15.39 5.28
CA LEU A 30 -4.38 -14.88 4.13
C LEU A 30 -4.23 -15.82 2.92
N SER A 31 -5.36 -16.11 2.29
CA SER A 31 -5.38 -16.70 0.95
C SER A 31 -4.86 -15.70 -0.09
N HIS A 32 -4.45 -16.22 -1.24
CA HIS A 32 -3.99 -15.38 -2.35
C HIS A 32 -5.01 -14.31 -2.77
N GLY A 33 -6.31 -14.67 -2.81
CA GLY A 33 -7.38 -13.73 -3.14
C GLY A 33 -7.56 -12.63 -2.10
N GLU A 34 -7.43 -12.94 -0.80
CA GLU A 34 -7.49 -11.94 0.27
C GLU A 34 -6.30 -10.98 0.23
N LYS A 35 -5.10 -11.50 -0.06
CA LYS A 35 -3.91 -10.67 -0.28
C LYS A 35 -4.11 -9.71 -1.44
N GLN A 36 -4.61 -10.22 -2.56
CA GLN A 36 -4.87 -9.42 -3.75
C GLN A 36 -5.89 -8.31 -3.47
N ALA A 37 -7.02 -8.65 -2.84
CA ALA A 37 -8.06 -7.67 -2.51
C ALA A 37 -7.55 -6.55 -1.58
N LEU A 38 -6.73 -6.87 -0.58
CA LEU A 38 -6.14 -5.87 0.32
C LEU A 38 -5.17 -4.93 -0.41
N LEU A 39 -4.26 -5.49 -1.22
CA LEU A 39 -3.28 -4.69 -1.97
C LEU A 39 -3.96 -3.81 -3.03
N GLU A 40 -5.01 -4.31 -3.69
CA GLU A 40 -5.81 -3.54 -4.64
C GLU A 40 -6.60 -2.40 -3.97
N ASP A 41 -7.22 -2.63 -2.81
CA ASP A 41 -7.88 -1.58 -2.03
C ASP A 41 -6.89 -0.47 -1.63
N TRP A 42 -5.68 -0.86 -1.21
CA TRP A 42 -4.63 0.11 -0.91
C TRP A 42 -4.20 0.90 -2.13
N ARG A 43 -4.14 0.28 -3.32
CA ARG A 43 -3.80 0.98 -4.57
C ARG A 43 -4.87 1.99 -4.90
N PHE A 44 -6.12 1.57 -4.87
CA PHE A 44 -7.26 2.43 -5.12
C PHE A 44 -7.27 3.68 -4.22
N ARG A 45 -7.00 3.52 -2.91
CA ARG A 45 -6.95 4.65 -1.97
C ARG A 45 -5.76 5.57 -2.24
N LEU A 46 -4.61 5.01 -2.60
CA LEU A 46 -3.42 5.78 -2.92
C LEU A 46 -3.62 6.59 -4.20
N ASP A 47 -4.22 5.99 -5.22
CA ASP A 47 -4.56 6.63 -6.49
C ASP A 47 -5.59 7.75 -6.30
N ALA A 48 -6.63 7.49 -5.50
CA ALA A 48 -7.62 8.50 -5.14
C ALA A 48 -6.96 9.71 -4.42
N ARG A 49 -5.97 9.46 -3.57
CA ARG A 49 -5.19 10.52 -2.93
C ARG A 49 -4.33 11.28 -3.93
N ILE A 50 -3.64 10.59 -4.84
CA ILE A 50 -2.86 11.22 -5.92
C ILE A 50 -3.75 12.14 -6.74
N ALA A 51 -4.94 11.68 -7.11
CA ALA A 51 -5.91 12.47 -7.87
C ALA A 51 -6.40 13.71 -7.10
N ARG A 52 -6.60 13.60 -5.77
CA ARG A 52 -7.14 14.70 -4.95
C ARG A 52 -6.10 15.72 -4.51
N ALA A 53 -4.91 15.26 -4.13
CA ALA A 53 -3.90 16.05 -3.42
C ALA A 53 -2.54 16.10 -4.13
N GLY A 54 -2.43 15.44 -5.29
CA GLY A 54 -1.18 15.32 -6.02
C GLY A 54 -0.24 14.24 -5.45
N THR A 55 0.95 14.17 -6.05
CA THR A 55 2.00 13.22 -5.67
C THR A 55 3.03 13.90 -4.77
N SER A 56 3.51 13.17 -3.76
CA SER A 56 4.74 13.49 -3.01
C SER A 56 5.73 12.33 -3.10
N ASP A 57 6.98 12.52 -2.65
CA ASP A 57 7.97 11.44 -2.63
C ASP A 57 7.58 10.30 -1.68
N VAL A 58 6.81 10.60 -0.62
CA VAL A 58 6.21 9.58 0.25
C VAL A 58 5.17 8.76 -0.50
N VAL A 59 4.27 9.42 -1.24
CA VAL A 59 3.25 8.76 -2.08
C VAL A 59 3.92 7.88 -3.14
N ARG A 60 4.93 8.41 -3.84
CA ARG A 60 5.65 7.69 -4.91
C ARG A 60 6.33 6.44 -4.37
N ARG A 61 7.00 6.52 -3.22
CA ARG A 61 7.64 5.35 -2.58
C ARG A 61 6.62 4.30 -2.17
N ARG A 62 5.47 4.71 -1.63
CA ARG A 62 4.38 3.81 -1.25
C ARG A 62 3.75 3.12 -2.47
N HIS A 63 3.53 3.87 -3.54
CA HIS A 63 3.02 3.31 -4.80
C HIS A 63 4.00 2.26 -5.33
N ALA A 64 5.31 2.57 -5.37
CA ALA A 64 6.33 1.62 -5.79
C ALA A 64 6.43 0.38 -4.87
N SER A 65 6.22 0.53 -3.56
CA SER A 65 6.19 -0.61 -2.63
C SER A 65 5.00 -1.52 -2.91
N LEU A 66 3.84 -0.91 -3.19
CA LEU A 66 2.62 -1.63 -3.50
C LEU A 66 2.71 -2.38 -4.84
N ASP A 67 3.27 -1.75 -5.85
CA ASP A 67 3.52 -2.36 -7.16
C ASP A 67 4.41 -3.61 -7.01
N LYS A 68 5.51 -3.48 -6.26
CA LYS A 68 6.40 -4.62 -5.97
C LYS A 68 5.69 -5.75 -5.22
N ALA A 69 4.78 -5.42 -4.30
CA ALA A 69 4.03 -6.42 -3.55
C ALA A 69 3.02 -7.16 -4.45
N LEU A 70 2.34 -6.44 -5.35
CA LEU A 70 1.45 -7.03 -6.35
C LEU A 70 2.22 -7.93 -7.33
N ASP A 71 3.36 -7.46 -7.85
CA ASP A 71 4.23 -8.25 -8.72
C ASP A 71 4.72 -9.53 -8.03
N ARG A 72 5.12 -9.41 -6.75
CA ARG A 72 5.54 -10.55 -5.94
C ARG A 72 4.40 -11.53 -5.68
N LEU A 73 3.20 -11.02 -5.40
CA LEU A 73 2.02 -11.85 -5.20
C LEU A 73 1.71 -12.64 -6.47
N ASP A 74 1.71 -11.99 -7.64
CA ASP A 74 1.44 -12.65 -8.93
C ASP A 74 2.49 -13.73 -9.25
N ALA A 75 3.77 -13.46 -8.97
CA ALA A 75 4.83 -14.45 -9.11
C ALA A 75 4.67 -15.71 -8.23
N THR A 76 3.89 -15.65 -7.14
CA THR A 76 3.60 -16.81 -6.27
C THR A 76 2.40 -17.65 -6.73
N ARG A 77 1.78 -17.31 -7.86
CA ARG A 77 0.61 -18.02 -8.39
C ARG A 77 0.97 -19.29 -9.17
N HIS A 78 2.26 -19.52 -9.45
CA HIS A 78 2.82 -20.65 -10.20
C HIS A 78 3.32 -21.78 -9.28
#